data_AF-A0A6N8AEN7-F1
#
_entry.id   AF-A0A6N8AEN7-F1
#
_cell.length_a   1.000
_cell.length_b   1.000
_cell.length_c   1.000
_cell.angle_alpha   90.00
_cell.angle_beta   90.00
_cell.angle_gamma   90.00
#
_symmetry.space_group_name_H-M   'P 1'
#
loop_
_entity.id
_entity.type
_entity.pdbx_description
1 polymer ?
#
loop_
_entity_poly.entity_id
_entity_poly.type
_entity_poly.pdbx_seq_one_letter_code
_entity_poly.pdbx_strand_id
1 'polypeptide(L)'
;MDDQALNRIADALERMVPAPLAAPDFNAAPAFVWQVEPDRLEPVEQVNRVDLDLLVGINRSRDTLLDNTRRFAAGYKANNALLWGARGMGKSSLVKAVHGTLQDEHPDLKLVELQREDMNSVARLLNHLRAAPHRFILFCDDLSFSHDDQHYKSLKAVLDGGIEGRPENVVFYATSNRRHLMPRDMIENERSSAINPSEAVEEKVSLSDRFGLWLGFHPCDQDEYLAMIDRYCAAYGVTVDAETLRAEAIEWQATRGSRSGRVAWQFFVDLAGRTGVHIA
;
A
#
# COMPACT_ATOMS: atom_id res chain seq x y z
N MET A 1 40.31 37.53 -8.98
CA MET A 1 40.09 36.09 -8.74
C MET A 1 40.51 35.40 -10.02
N ASP A 2 41.46 34.47 -9.95
CA ASP A 2 42.06 33.82 -11.12
C ASP A 2 41.02 32.94 -11.84
N ASP A 3 40.91 33.06 -13.17
CA ASP A 3 39.96 32.29 -13.99
C ASP A 3 40.20 30.78 -13.85
N GLN A 4 41.44 30.39 -13.57
CA GLN A 4 41.79 28.99 -13.31
C GLN A 4 41.22 28.47 -11.98
N ALA A 5 41.12 29.34 -10.97
CA ALA A 5 40.50 29.02 -9.68
C ALA A 5 38.97 28.95 -9.81
N LEU A 6 38.37 29.87 -10.59
CA LEU A 6 36.93 29.84 -10.89
C LEU A 6 36.53 28.57 -11.64
N ASN A 7 37.29 28.16 -12.65
CA ASN A 7 37.02 26.93 -13.40
C ASN A 7 37.18 25.67 -12.53
N ARG A 8 38.17 25.61 -11.63
CA ARG A 8 38.29 24.48 -10.69
C ARG A 8 37.12 24.39 -9.71
N ILE A 9 36.57 25.53 -9.28
CA ILE A 9 35.39 25.57 -8.42
C ILE A 9 34.15 25.14 -9.21
N ALA A 10 33.97 25.63 -10.44
CA ALA A 10 32.88 25.22 -11.33
C ALA A 10 32.93 23.71 -11.62
N ASP A 11 34.08 23.16 -11.99
CA ASP A 11 34.26 21.72 -12.24
C ASP A 11 33.99 20.87 -10.98
N ALA A 12 34.39 21.37 -9.81
CA ALA A 12 34.12 20.69 -8.54
C ALA A 12 32.62 20.72 -8.21
N LEU A 13 31.95 21.84 -8.46
CA LEU A 13 30.50 21.98 -8.28
C LEU A 13 29.72 21.13 -9.29
N GLU A 14 30.13 21.07 -10.56
CA GLU A 14 29.51 20.20 -11.57
C GLU A 14 29.68 18.70 -11.24
N ARG A 15 30.80 18.30 -10.65
CA ARG A 15 30.99 16.93 -10.13
C ARG A 15 30.17 16.64 -8.86
N MET A 16 29.80 17.68 -8.12
CA MET A 16 28.97 17.59 -6.92
C MET A 16 27.48 17.65 -7.21
N VAL A 17 27.07 18.18 -8.37
CA VAL A 17 25.69 18.15 -8.84
C VAL A 17 25.48 16.82 -9.56
N PRO A 18 24.70 15.88 -9.01
CA PRO A 18 24.34 14.66 -9.73
C PRO A 18 23.69 15.08 -11.05
N ALA A 19 24.06 14.43 -12.16
CA ALA A 19 23.37 14.63 -13.43
C ALA A 19 21.85 14.54 -13.20
N PRO A 20 21.03 15.40 -13.84
CA PRO A 20 19.58 15.31 -13.72
C PRO A 20 19.17 13.87 -13.97
N LEU A 21 18.58 13.22 -12.97
CA LEU A 21 18.19 11.82 -13.10
C LEU A 21 17.30 11.69 -14.33
N ALA A 22 17.68 10.79 -15.24
CA ALA A 22 16.88 10.50 -16.41
C ALA A 22 15.45 10.14 -15.96
N ALA A 23 14.45 10.54 -16.75
CA ALA A 23 13.08 10.17 -16.47
C ALA A 23 12.98 8.64 -16.30
N PRO A 24 12.27 8.14 -15.26
CA PRO A 24 12.18 6.71 -15.00
C PRO A 24 11.65 5.96 -16.23
N ASP A 25 12.30 4.86 -16.61
CA ASP A 25 11.72 3.95 -17.59
C ASP A 25 10.65 3.09 -16.93
N PHE A 26 9.41 3.52 -17.07
CA PHE A 26 8.25 2.81 -16.55
C PHE A 26 7.95 1.48 -17.25
N ASN A 27 8.64 1.17 -18.36
CA ASN A 27 8.55 -0.13 -19.01
C ASN A 27 9.48 -1.18 -18.39
N ALA A 28 10.48 -0.76 -17.60
CA ALA A 28 11.46 -1.66 -17.01
C ALA A 28 10.86 -2.66 -16.01
N ALA A 29 9.75 -2.31 -15.36
CA ALA A 29 9.13 -3.14 -14.33
C ALA A 29 7.62 -2.87 -14.20
N PRO A 30 6.85 -3.82 -13.62
CA PRO A 30 5.45 -3.60 -13.30
C PRO A 30 5.24 -2.81 -12.02
N ALA A 31 6.26 -2.70 -11.17
CA ALA A 31 6.21 -1.95 -9.93
C ALA A 31 7.49 -1.17 -9.66
N PHE A 32 7.39 -0.16 -8.79
CA PHE A 32 8.49 0.72 -8.43
C PHE A 32 8.41 1.11 -6.96
N VAL A 33 9.55 1.37 -6.32
CA VAL A 33 9.64 1.99 -5.00
C VAL A 33 10.16 3.41 -5.15
N TRP A 34 9.46 4.38 -4.58
CA TRP A 34 9.94 5.75 -4.51
C TRP A 34 11.07 5.87 -3.48
N GLN A 35 12.15 6.53 -3.88
CA GLN A 35 13.30 6.79 -3.04
C GLN A 35 13.54 8.30 -3.04
N VAL A 36 13.68 8.87 -1.86
CA VAL A 36 14.16 10.25 -1.65
C VAL A 36 15.66 10.16 -1.40
N GLU A 37 16.46 11.08 -1.93
CA GLU A 37 17.94 11.12 -1.74
C GLU A 37 18.77 10.10 -2.57
N PRO A 38 18.88 10.29 -3.89
CA PRO A 38 18.15 11.25 -4.70
C PRO A 38 16.79 10.69 -5.13
N ASP A 39 15.89 11.61 -5.46
CA ASP A 39 14.54 11.35 -5.98
C ASP A 39 14.58 10.41 -7.20
N ARG A 40 14.17 9.14 -7.02
CA ARG A 40 14.12 8.14 -8.10
C ARG A 40 13.04 7.09 -7.88
N LEU A 41 12.64 6.44 -8.96
CA LEU A 41 11.75 5.28 -8.95
C LEU A 41 12.57 4.01 -9.22
N GLU A 42 12.77 3.21 -8.19
CA GLU A 42 13.55 1.98 -8.27
C GLU A 42 12.67 0.82 -8.76
N PRO A 43 13.02 0.14 -9.88
CA PRO A 43 12.19 -0.89 -10.46
C PRO A 43 12.11 -2.14 -9.58
N VAL A 44 10.92 -2.74 -9.52
CA VAL A 44 10.63 -4.01 -8.85
C VAL A 44 10.05 -4.97 -9.87
N GLU A 45 10.91 -5.85 -10.39
CA GLU A 45 10.54 -6.83 -11.42
C GLU A 45 9.50 -7.84 -10.91
N GLN A 46 9.68 -8.32 -9.67
CA GLN A 46 8.79 -9.29 -9.04
C GLN A 46 8.16 -8.69 -7.78
N VAL A 47 6.87 -8.38 -7.87
CA VAL A 47 6.07 -7.93 -6.72
C VAL A 47 5.80 -9.13 -5.82
N ASN A 48 6.23 -9.06 -4.55
CA ASN A 48 5.83 -10.03 -3.54
C ASN A 48 4.32 -9.92 -3.28
N ARG A 49 3.55 -10.80 -3.90
CA ARG A 49 2.09 -10.86 -3.85
C ARG A 49 1.64 -12.30 -3.62
N VAL A 50 0.45 -12.44 -3.05
CA VAL A 50 -0.29 -13.70 -3.03
C VAL A 50 -1.34 -13.63 -4.12
N ASP A 51 -1.73 -14.79 -4.67
CA ASP A 51 -2.82 -14.84 -5.63
C ASP A 51 -4.12 -14.34 -5.01
N LEU A 52 -4.91 -13.63 -5.82
CA LEU A 52 -6.15 -13.00 -5.40
C LEU A 52 -7.15 -14.02 -4.84
N ASP A 53 -7.13 -15.24 -5.36
CA ASP A 53 -7.99 -16.36 -4.97
C ASP A 53 -7.63 -16.98 -3.62
N LEU A 54 -6.43 -16.70 -3.11
CA LEU A 54 -5.98 -17.15 -1.78
C LEU A 54 -6.47 -16.21 -0.66
N LEU A 55 -7.00 -15.03 -1.00
CA LEU A 55 -7.52 -14.07 -0.02
C LEU A 55 -8.97 -14.41 0.37
N VAL A 56 -9.11 -15.21 1.43
CA VAL A 56 -10.40 -15.67 1.96
C VAL A 56 -11.00 -14.65 2.95
N GLY A 57 -12.34 -14.60 3.03
CA GLY A 57 -13.06 -13.77 4.01
C GLY A 57 -13.19 -12.29 3.65
N ILE A 58 -12.61 -11.86 2.53
CA ILE A 58 -12.60 -10.44 2.11
C ILE A 58 -13.27 -10.18 0.75
N ASN A 59 -14.12 -11.11 0.29
CA ASN A 59 -14.71 -11.10 -1.06
C ASN A 59 -15.29 -9.74 -1.47
N ARG A 60 -16.12 -9.12 -0.62
CA ARG A 60 -16.72 -7.81 -0.93
C ARG A 60 -15.67 -6.71 -1.14
N SER A 61 -14.70 -6.60 -0.24
CA SER A 61 -13.62 -5.60 -0.32
C SER A 61 -12.71 -5.87 -1.52
N ARG A 62 -12.44 -7.16 -1.79
CA ARG A 62 -11.68 -7.64 -2.94
C ARG A 62 -12.34 -7.23 -4.26
N ASP A 63 -13.60 -7.60 -4.45
CA ASP A 63 -14.34 -7.35 -5.69
C ASP A 63 -14.52 -5.84 -5.92
N THR A 64 -14.81 -5.09 -4.86
CA THR A 64 -14.94 -3.62 -4.92
C THR A 64 -13.62 -2.96 -5.35
N LEU A 65 -12.49 -3.36 -4.77
CA LEU A 65 -11.19 -2.80 -5.13
C LEU A 65 -10.81 -3.20 -6.57
N LEU A 66 -10.97 -4.49 -6.92
CA LEU A 66 -10.66 -5.01 -8.25
C LEU A 66 -11.44 -4.27 -9.34
N ASP A 67 -12.74 -4.08 -9.19
CA ASP A 67 -13.56 -3.38 -10.19
C ASP A 67 -13.18 -1.90 -10.32
N ASN A 68 -12.88 -1.24 -9.20
CA ASN A 68 -12.40 0.14 -9.20
C ASN A 68 -11.05 0.27 -9.90
N THR A 69 -10.11 -0.64 -9.62
CA THR A 69 -8.78 -0.65 -10.26
C THR A 69 -8.87 -1.03 -11.74
N ARG A 70 -9.73 -1.97 -12.13
CA ARG A 70 -9.93 -2.33 -13.54
C ARG A 70 -10.46 -1.15 -14.35
N ARG A 71 -11.44 -0.40 -13.82
CA ARG A 71 -11.94 0.83 -14.46
C ARG A 71 -10.83 1.87 -14.61
N PHE A 72 -10.03 2.05 -13.56
CA PHE A 72 -8.88 2.95 -13.60
C PHE A 72 -7.90 2.56 -14.71
N ALA A 73 -7.48 1.29 -14.73
CA ALA A 73 -6.55 0.75 -15.71
C ALA A 73 -7.06 0.91 -17.15
N ALA A 74 -8.36 0.77 -17.36
CA ALA A 74 -9.03 0.94 -18.65
C ALA A 74 -9.23 2.40 -19.09
N GLY A 75 -8.79 3.40 -18.32
CA GLY A 75 -8.90 4.80 -18.73
C GLY A 75 -9.85 5.67 -17.91
N TYR A 76 -10.71 5.05 -17.10
CA TYR A 76 -11.84 5.74 -16.46
C TYR A 76 -11.47 6.30 -15.08
N LYS A 77 -12.35 7.17 -14.55
CA LYS A 77 -12.20 7.66 -13.18
C LYS A 77 -12.40 6.53 -12.18
N ALA A 78 -11.62 6.58 -11.11
CA ALA A 78 -11.68 5.66 -9.99
C ALA A 78 -11.48 6.39 -8.68
N ASN A 79 -11.98 5.78 -7.61
CA ASN A 79 -11.85 6.31 -6.27
C ASN A 79 -10.50 5.93 -5.67
N ASN A 80 -9.93 6.86 -4.89
CA ASN A 80 -8.88 6.54 -3.93
C ASN A 80 -9.44 5.56 -2.88
N ALA A 81 -8.62 4.66 -2.37
CA ALA A 81 -9.05 3.61 -1.45
C ALA A 81 -8.25 3.62 -0.15
N LEU A 82 -8.96 3.57 0.98
CA LEU A 82 -8.39 3.34 2.30
C LEU A 82 -8.86 1.98 2.81
N LEU A 83 -7.92 1.05 2.95
CA LEU A 83 -8.14 -0.27 3.51
C LEU A 83 -7.78 -0.22 5.00
N TRP A 84 -8.74 -0.43 5.89
CA TRP A 84 -8.52 -0.25 7.32
C TRP A 84 -8.95 -1.46 8.14
N GLY A 85 -8.34 -1.62 9.31
CA GLY A 85 -8.78 -2.59 10.32
C GLY A 85 -7.69 -3.58 10.71
N ALA A 86 -8.09 -4.82 11.00
CA ALA A 86 -7.26 -5.81 11.69
C ALA A 86 -5.90 -6.06 10.99
N ARG A 87 -4.86 -6.19 11.80
CA ARG A 87 -3.50 -6.55 11.34
C ARG A 87 -3.52 -7.98 10.80
N GLY A 88 -2.78 -8.24 9.72
CA GLY A 88 -2.62 -9.58 9.18
C GLY A 88 -3.78 -10.12 8.34
N MET A 89 -4.81 -9.32 8.04
CA MET A 89 -5.97 -9.72 7.23
C MET A 89 -5.85 -9.43 5.73
N GLY A 90 -4.63 -9.23 5.24
CA GLY A 90 -4.40 -9.11 3.79
C GLY A 90 -4.74 -7.75 3.18
N LYS A 91 -4.75 -6.64 3.94
CA LYS A 91 -4.94 -5.29 3.38
C LYS A 91 -3.92 -4.96 2.28
N SER A 92 -2.64 -5.04 2.61
CA SER A 92 -1.53 -4.78 1.68
C SER A 92 -1.46 -5.85 0.59
N SER A 93 -1.70 -7.10 0.98
CA SER A 93 -1.78 -8.25 0.07
C SER A 93 -2.85 -8.04 -1.00
N LEU A 94 -4.02 -7.50 -0.64
CA LEU A 94 -5.10 -7.27 -1.59
C LEU A 94 -4.71 -6.25 -2.67
N VAL A 95 -4.04 -5.15 -2.31
CA VAL A 95 -3.59 -4.15 -3.29
C VAL A 95 -2.62 -4.78 -4.30
N LYS A 96 -1.63 -5.54 -3.80
CA LYS A 96 -0.64 -6.23 -4.65
C LYS A 96 -1.26 -7.32 -5.52
N ALA A 97 -2.22 -8.08 -4.98
CA ALA A 97 -2.94 -9.12 -5.70
C ALA A 97 -3.84 -8.54 -6.81
N VAL A 98 -4.56 -7.44 -6.54
CA VAL A 98 -5.38 -6.75 -7.53
C VAL A 98 -4.54 -6.19 -8.66
N HIS A 99 -3.42 -5.51 -8.34
CA HIS A 99 -2.48 -5.05 -9.36
C HIS A 99 -1.98 -6.22 -10.22
N GLY A 100 -1.55 -7.31 -9.58
CA GLY A 100 -1.05 -8.47 -10.28
C GLY A 100 -2.06 -9.18 -11.16
N THR A 101 -3.32 -9.26 -10.72
CA THR A 101 -4.42 -9.85 -11.49
C THR A 101 -4.70 -9.07 -12.77
N LEU A 102 -4.54 -7.76 -12.74
CA LEU A 102 -4.82 -6.88 -13.88
C LEU A 102 -3.60 -6.67 -14.79
N GLN A 103 -2.42 -7.18 -14.40
CA GLN A 103 -1.18 -6.93 -15.12
C GLN A 103 -1.19 -7.50 -16.55
N ASP A 104 -1.80 -8.66 -16.74
CA ASP A 104 -1.90 -9.32 -18.06
C ASP A 104 -2.86 -8.57 -19.00
N GLU A 105 -3.97 -8.06 -18.46
CA GLU A 105 -4.97 -7.27 -19.22
C GLU A 105 -4.51 -5.82 -19.47
N HIS A 106 -3.72 -5.27 -18.55
CA HIS A 106 -3.32 -3.87 -18.52
C HIS A 106 -1.84 -3.72 -18.13
N PRO A 107 -0.89 -4.01 -19.05
CA PRO A 107 0.55 -3.95 -18.77
C PRO A 107 1.07 -2.53 -18.44
N ASP A 108 0.30 -1.51 -18.82
CA ASP A 108 0.56 -0.09 -18.51
C ASP A 108 0.12 0.33 -17.10
N LEU A 109 -0.52 -0.56 -16.34
CA LEU A 109 -0.84 -0.34 -14.94
C LEU A 109 0.37 -0.67 -14.07
N LYS A 110 0.95 0.37 -13.45
CA LYS A 110 2.12 0.26 -12.58
C LYS A 110 1.73 0.43 -11.11
N LEU A 111 2.39 -0.32 -10.24
CA LEU A 111 2.30 -0.14 -8.78
C LEU A 111 3.49 0.68 -8.30
N VAL A 112 3.26 1.77 -7.57
CA VAL A 112 4.33 2.60 -7.01
C VAL A 112 4.18 2.63 -5.51
N GLU A 113 5.17 2.12 -4.79
CA GLU A 113 5.22 2.18 -3.33
C GLU A 113 5.82 3.50 -2.88
N LEU A 114 5.08 4.21 -2.01
CA LEU A 114 5.53 5.39 -1.29
C LEU A 114 5.59 5.04 0.20
N GLN A 115 6.80 5.12 0.76
CA GLN A 115 6.98 4.93 2.18
C GLN A 115 6.29 6.04 2.96
N ARG A 116 5.78 5.70 4.15
CA ARG A 116 5.06 6.65 5.00
C ARG A 116 5.96 7.83 5.39
N GLU A 117 7.24 7.55 5.64
CA GLU A 117 8.27 8.49 6.04
C GLU A 117 8.53 9.53 4.95
N ASP A 118 8.30 9.16 3.69
CA ASP A 118 8.55 9.99 2.52
C ASP A 118 7.31 10.77 2.06
N MET A 119 6.24 10.79 2.85
CA MET A 119 4.97 11.44 2.47
C MET A 119 5.13 12.92 2.11
N ASN A 120 6.09 13.62 2.70
CA ASN A 120 6.41 15.02 2.37
C ASN A 120 6.95 15.21 0.94
N SER A 121 7.44 14.15 0.31
CA SER A 121 7.95 14.18 -1.07
C SER A 121 6.91 13.83 -2.13
N VAL A 122 5.67 13.50 -1.73
CA VAL A 122 4.62 12.99 -2.63
C VAL A 122 4.36 13.91 -3.83
N ALA A 123 4.41 15.22 -3.65
CA ALA A 123 4.21 16.18 -4.75
C ALA A 123 5.30 16.04 -5.83
N ARG A 124 6.55 15.81 -5.43
CA ARG A 124 7.67 15.59 -6.37
C ARG A 124 7.47 14.28 -7.13
N LEU A 125 7.09 13.21 -6.42
CA LEU A 125 6.73 11.93 -7.05
C LEU A 125 5.60 12.10 -8.08
N LEU A 126 4.51 12.78 -7.72
CA LEU A 126 3.39 13.00 -8.65
C LEU A 126 3.80 13.75 -9.91
N ASN A 127 4.79 14.66 -9.83
CA ASN A 127 5.32 15.36 -10.99
C ASN A 127 6.04 14.41 -11.96
N HIS A 128 6.77 13.40 -11.45
CA HIS A 128 7.33 12.35 -12.30
C HIS A 128 6.24 11.51 -12.99
N LEU A 129 5.18 11.16 -12.26
CA LEU A 129 4.11 10.30 -12.77
C LEU A 129 3.21 10.99 -13.80
N ARG A 130 2.97 12.31 -13.64
CA ARG A 130 2.04 13.08 -14.47
C ARG A 130 2.38 13.07 -15.97
N ALA A 131 3.67 13.10 -16.30
CA ALA A 131 4.13 13.17 -17.68
C ALA A 131 4.16 11.81 -18.39
N ALA A 132 4.00 10.71 -17.65
CA ALA A 132 4.16 9.36 -18.18
C ALA A 132 2.87 8.83 -18.81
N PRO A 133 2.95 8.10 -19.95
CA PRO A 133 1.80 7.51 -20.63
C PRO A 133 1.25 6.24 -19.94
N HIS A 134 1.57 6.02 -18.67
CA HIS A 134 1.15 4.88 -17.87
C HIS A 134 0.15 5.29 -16.79
N ARG A 135 -0.49 4.30 -16.18
CA ARG A 135 -1.40 4.51 -15.05
C ARG A 135 -0.79 3.94 -13.78
N PHE A 136 -0.89 4.68 -12.68
CA PHE A 136 -0.20 4.37 -11.44
C PHE A 136 -1.16 4.16 -10.28
N ILE A 137 -1.04 3.01 -9.62
CA ILE A 137 -1.52 2.83 -8.26
C ILE A 137 -0.41 3.33 -7.34
N LEU A 138 -0.58 4.53 -6.77
CA LEU A 138 0.30 5.02 -5.72
C LEU A 138 -0.14 4.41 -4.39
N PHE A 139 0.69 3.51 -3.85
CA PHE A 139 0.39 2.70 -2.68
C PHE A 139 1.22 3.12 -1.47
N CYS A 140 0.58 3.32 -0.32
CA CYS A 140 1.24 3.58 0.95
C CYS A 140 0.77 2.58 2.02
N ASP A 141 1.68 1.76 2.54
CA ASP A 141 1.35 0.75 3.54
C ASP A 141 1.43 1.29 4.97
N ASP A 142 0.56 0.79 5.85
CA ASP A 142 0.43 1.16 7.27
C ASP A 142 0.44 2.68 7.54
N LEU A 143 -0.33 3.41 6.73
CA LEU A 143 -0.57 4.83 6.90
C LEU A 143 -1.31 5.08 8.21
N SER A 144 -0.61 5.72 9.14
CA SER A 144 -1.16 6.29 10.36
C SER A 144 -0.37 7.54 10.68
N PHE A 145 -1.02 8.52 11.29
CA PHE A 145 -0.33 9.75 11.69
C PHE A 145 -0.16 9.78 13.21
N SER A 146 1.01 10.26 13.63
CA SER A 146 1.27 10.70 15.00
C SER A 146 1.06 12.22 15.06
N HIS A 147 1.64 12.91 16.06
CA HIS A 147 1.49 14.35 16.27
C HIS A 147 2.13 15.24 15.16
N ASP A 148 2.57 14.65 14.05
CA ASP A 148 3.25 15.38 13.00
C ASP A 148 2.26 15.85 11.92
N ASP A 149 2.03 17.18 11.89
CA ASP A 149 1.10 17.83 10.98
C ASP A 149 1.61 17.88 9.52
N GLN A 150 2.92 17.67 9.26
CA GLN A 150 3.46 17.82 7.91
C GLN A 150 2.97 16.73 6.95
N HIS A 151 3.03 15.46 7.37
CA HIS A 151 2.57 14.34 6.54
C HIS A 151 1.07 14.44 6.24
N TYR A 152 0.30 14.89 7.23
CA TYR A 152 -1.13 15.15 7.09
C TYR A 152 -1.41 16.22 6.03
N LYS A 153 -0.73 17.38 6.09
CA LYS A 153 -0.92 18.47 5.13
C LYS A 153 -0.55 18.05 3.70
N SER A 154 0.54 17.31 3.54
CA SER A 154 0.99 16.79 2.25
C SER A 154 -0.05 15.86 1.63
N LEU A 155 -0.56 14.88 2.38
CA LEU A 155 -1.60 13.98 1.89
C LEU A 155 -2.93 14.71 1.64
N LYS A 156 -3.31 15.64 2.52
CA LYS A 156 -4.51 16.45 2.37
C LYS A 156 -4.50 17.21 1.05
N ALA A 157 -3.39 17.86 0.72
CA ALA A 157 -3.24 18.62 -0.53
C ALA A 157 -3.36 17.73 -1.78
N VAL A 158 -2.85 16.50 -1.72
CA VAL A 158 -2.99 15.51 -2.80
C VAL A 158 -4.43 15.05 -2.98
N LEU A 159 -5.16 14.82 -1.88
CA LEU A 159 -6.53 14.32 -1.92
C LEU A 159 -7.57 15.41 -2.21
N ASP A 160 -7.35 16.66 -1.77
CA ASP A 160 -8.25 17.79 -2.03
C ASP A 160 -8.26 18.24 -3.48
N GLY A 161 -7.21 17.94 -4.23
CA GLY A 161 -7.02 18.54 -5.54
C GLY A 161 -6.72 20.03 -5.41
N GLY A 162 -5.59 20.39 -4.79
CA GLY A 162 -5.02 21.74 -4.92
C GLY A 162 -4.80 22.12 -6.40
N ILE A 163 -4.31 23.33 -6.70
CA ILE A 163 -4.19 23.85 -8.10
C ILE A 163 -3.57 22.83 -9.06
N GLU A 164 -2.53 22.11 -8.62
CA GLU A 164 -1.93 21.04 -9.42
C GLU A 164 -2.63 19.68 -9.25
N GLY A 165 -3.16 19.39 -8.06
CA GLY A 165 -3.94 18.19 -7.74
C GLY A 165 -3.26 16.84 -8.02
N ARG A 166 -4.00 15.75 -7.78
CA ARG A 166 -3.60 14.41 -8.20
C ARG A 166 -3.75 14.30 -9.73
N PRO A 167 -2.73 13.81 -10.46
CA PRO A 167 -2.84 13.53 -11.90
C PRO A 167 -3.95 12.52 -12.22
N GLU A 168 -4.58 12.65 -13.39
CA GLU A 168 -5.66 11.74 -13.82
C GLU A 168 -5.20 10.29 -14.03
N ASN A 169 -3.91 10.10 -14.27
CA ASN A 169 -3.26 8.80 -14.43
C ASN A 169 -2.72 8.21 -13.12
N VAL A 170 -3.07 8.77 -11.94
CA VAL A 170 -2.66 8.25 -10.63
C VAL A 170 -3.90 7.97 -9.77
N VAL A 171 -3.99 6.83 -9.10
CA VAL A 171 -4.96 6.56 -8.02
C VAL A 171 -4.21 6.27 -6.72
N PHE A 172 -4.70 6.78 -5.58
CA PHE A 172 -4.02 6.62 -4.30
C PHE A 172 -4.69 5.54 -3.43
N TYR A 173 -3.95 4.49 -3.07
CA TYR A 173 -4.37 3.43 -2.16
C TYR A 173 -3.52 3.45 -0.90
N ALA A 174 -4.16 3.37 0.26
CA ALA A 174 -3.48 3.29 1.54
C ALA A 174 -4.03 2.15 2.40
N THR A 175 -3.19 1.53 3.22
CA THR A 175 -3.66 0.67 4.31
C THR A 175 -3.50 1.37 5.65
N SER A 176 -4.35 1.02 6.62
CA SER A 176 -4.19 1.47 8.00
C SER A 176 -4.63 0.39 8.99
N ASN A 177 -3.97 0.35 10.14
CA ASN A 177 -4.43 -0.46 11.27
C ASN A 177 -5.55 0.22 12.06
N ARG A 178 -5.88 1.47 11.73
CA ARG A 178 -6.94 2.26 12.38
C ARG A 178 -8.01 2.63 11.36
N ARG A 179 -9.25 2.73 11.84
CA ARG A 179 -10.38 3.19 11.02
C ARG A 179 -10.21 4.64 10.54
N HIS A 180 -9.65 5.47 11.41
CA HIS A 180 -9.29 6.86 11.13
C HIS A 180 -7.77 6.99 11.14
N LEU A 181 -7.23 7.78 10.22
CA LEU A 181 -5.79 7.99 10.08
C LEU A 181 -5.18 8.75 11.28
N MET A 182 -6.01 9.49 12.02
CA MET A 182 -5.65 10.20 13.26
C MET A 182 -6.14 9.43 14.51
N PRO A 183 -5.35 9.38 15.60
CA PRO A 183 -5.81 8.82 16.89
C PRO A 183 -6.95 9.64 17.50
N ARG A 184 -7.84 8.98 18.26
CA ARG A 184 -8.97 9.62 18.94
C ARG A 184 -8.53 10.68 19.96
N ASP A 185 -7.50 10.40 20.74
CA ASP A 185 -7.02 11.35 21.76
C ASP A 185 -6.51 12.65 21.14
N MET A 186 -5.93 12.59 19.93
CA MET A 186 -5.57 13.81 19.19
C MET A 186 -6.80 14.60 18.74
N ILE A 187 -7.83 13.89 18.28
CA ILE A 187 -9.12 14.49 17.91
C ILE A 187 -9.75 15.15 19.15
N GLU A 188 -9.71 14.50 20.32
CA GLU A 188 -10.28 15.00 21.58
C GLU A 188 -9.46 16.15 22.20
N ASN A 189 -8.12 16.11 22.11
CA ASN A 189 -7.24 17.18 22.58
C ASN A 189 -7.43 18.46 21.75
N GLU A 190 -7.67 18.36 20.45
CA GLU A 190 -8.05 19.52 19.64
C GLU A 190 -9.42 20.09 20.02
N ARG A 191 -10.39 19.23 20.37
CA ARG A 191 -11.68 19.73 20.91
C ARG A 191 -11.52 20.57 22.17
N SER A 192 -10.46 20.34 22.92
CA SER A 192 -10.26 20.97 24.22
C SER A 192 -9.39 22.23 24.14
N SER A 193 -8.59 22.39 23.08
CA SER A 193 -7.59 23.45 22.93
C SER A 193 -7.84 24.42 21.79
N ALA A 194 -8.65 24.05 20.79
CA ALA A 194 -8.96 24.92 19.66
C ALA A 194 -10.00 25.98 20.04
N ILE A 195 -9.86 27.18 19.46
CA ILE A 195 -10.81 28.29 19.60
C ILE A 195 -12.17 27.90 18.99
N ASN A 196 -12.15 27.14 17.88
CA ASN A 196 -13.31 26.50 17.25
C ASN A 196 -13.14 24.97 17.21
N PRO A 197 -13.47 24.27 18.29
CA PRO A 197 -13.15 22.85 18.45
C PRO A 197 -13.93 21.89 17.55
N SER A 198 -15.09 22.30 17.03
CA SER A 198 -15.84 21.53 16.03
C SER A 198 -15.15 21.54 14.66
N GLU A 199 -14.62 22.70 14.23
CA GLU A 199 -14.01 22.86 12.90
C GLU A 199 -12.67 22.11 12.78
N ALA A 200 -11.80 22.20 13.79
CA ALA A 200 -10.50 21.50 13.78
C ALA A 200 -10.66 19.97 13.73
N VAL A 201 -11.65 19.44 14.47
CA VAL A 201 -11.96 18.01 14.47
C VAL A 201 -12.60 17.55 13.17
N GLU A 202 -13.57 18.31 12.65
CA GLU A 202 -14.16 18.01 11.34
C GLU A 202 -13.09 18.00 10.25
N GLU A 203 -12.15 18.94 10.29
CA GLU A 203 -11.05 19.00 9.34
C GLU A 203 -10.14 17.77 9.42
N LYS A 204 -9.75 17.29 10.61
CA LYS A 204 -8.89 16.10 10.76
C LYS A 204 -9.60 14.77 10.50
N VAL A 205 -10.91 14.68 10.75
CA VAL A 205 -11.72 13.52 10.35
C VAL A 205 -11.95 13.50 8.83
N SER A 206 -12.08 14.68 8.20
CA SER A 206 -12.40 14.83 6.77
C SER A 206 -11.38 14.18 5.82
N LEU A 207 -10.13 13.96 6.24
CA LEU A 207 -9.12 13.33 5.39
C LEU A 207 -9.50 11.89 5.03
N SER A 208 -10.07 11.15 5.98
CA SER A 208 -10.50 9.77 5.72
C SER A 208 -11.70 9.73 4.77
N ASP A 209 -12.58 10.74 4.84
CA ASP A 209 -13.78 10.84 4.00
C ASP A 209 -13.46 11.13 2.52
N ARG A 210 -12.21 11.51 2.20
CA ARG A 210 -11.74 11.76 0.82
C ARG A 210 -11.32 10.49 0.08
N PHE A 211 -11.28 9.37 0.79
CA PHE A 211 -11.17 8.08 0.16
C PHE A 211 -12.57 7.62 -0.26
N GLY A 212 -12.86 7.73 -1.56
CA GLY A 212 -14.15 7.31 -2.11
C GLY A 212 -14.42 5.81 -1.93
N LEU A 213 -13.40 4.99 -1.67
CA LEU A 213 -13.55 3.63 -1.15
C LEU A 213 -12.97 3.52 0.26
N TRP A 214 -13.79 3.08 1.19
CA TRP A 214 -13.41 2.84 2.58
C TRP A 214 -13.70 1.39 2.95
N LEU A 215 -12.66 0.55 2.87
CA LEU A 215 -12.80 -0.91 2.91
C LEU A 215 -12.36 -1.45 4.28
N GLY A 216 -13.31 -2.00 5.02
CA GLY A 216 -13.09 -2.55 6.36
C GLY A 216 -12.58 -4.00 6.34
N PHE A 217 -11.61 -4.29 7.19
CA PHE A 217 -11.01 -5.60 7.42
C PHE A 217 -11.14 -5.96 8.89
N HIS A 218 -11.85 -7.03 9.20
CA HIS A 218 -12.19 -7.41 10.57
C HIS A 218 -11.35 -8.61 11.05
N PRO A 219 -11.17 -8.77 12.37
CA PRO A 219 -10.66 -10.01 12.94
C PRO A 219 -11.46 -11.21 12.40
N CYS A 220 -10.77 -12.29 12.07
CA CYS A 220 -11.40 -13.50 11.57
C CYS A 220 -11.75 -14.42 12.73
N ASP A 221 -12.79 -15.22 12.56
CA ASP A 221 -13.08 -16.29 13.50
C ASP A 221 -12.19 -17.52 13.26
N GLN A 222 -12.45 -18.61 13.99
CA GLN A 222 -11.66 -19.83 13.83
C GLN A 222 -12.00 -20.56 12.52
N ASP A 223 -13.26 -20.54 12.10
CA ASP A 223 -13.69 -21.26 10.91
C ASP A 223 -13.14 -20.57 9.66
N GLU A 224 -13.11 -19.25 9.63
CA GLU A 224 -12.43 -18.46 8.60
C GLU A 224 -10.91 -18.70 8.60
N TYR A 225 -10.28 -18.79 9.78
CA TYR A 225 -8.86 -19.10 9.90
C TYR A 225 -8.52 -20.49 9.35
N LEU A 226 -9.31 -21.51 9.68
CA LEU A 226 -9.15 -22.87 9.15
C LEU A 226 -9.42 -22.90 7.64
N ALA A 227 -10.45 -22.20 7.17
CA ALA A 227 -10.76 -22.11 5.74
C ALA A 227 -9.63 -21.47 4.91
N MET A 228 -8.89 -20.51 5.48
CA MET A 228 -7.67 -19.97 4.84
C MET A 228 -6.62 -21.06 4.65
N ILE A 229 -6.37 -21.85 5.70
CA ILE A 229 -5.38 -22.94 5.69
C ILE A 229 -5.78 -24.02 4.69
N ASP A 230 -7.05 -24.43 4.68
CA ASP A 230 -7.58 -25.41 3.73
C ASP A 230 -7.41 -24.91 2.29
N ARG A 231 -7.66 -23.62 2.04
CA ARG A 231 -7.47 -22.99 0.72
C ARG A 231 -6.00 -23.03 0.29
N TYR A 232 -5.06 -22.74 1.20
CA TYR A 232 -3.64 -22.84 0.91
C TYR A 232 -3.22 -24.28 0.62
N CYS A 233 -3.65 -25.23 1.45
CA CYS A 233 -3.33 -26.65 1.23
C CYS A 233 -3.84 -27.14 -0.13
N ALA A 234 -5.09 -26.81 -0.48
CA ALA A 234 -5.67 -27.14 -1.78
C ALA A 234 -4.93 -26.50 -2.96
N ALA A 235 -4.53 -25.22 -2.83
CA ALA A 235 -3.85 -24.50 -3.91
C ALA A 235 -2.45 -25.03 -4.21
N TYR A 236 -1.73 -25.50 -3.18
CA TYR A 236 -0.35 -25.98 -3.32
C TYR A 236 -0.23 -27.51 -3.26
N GLY A 237 -1.35 -28.24 -3.19
CA GLY A 237 -1.36 -29.71 -3.19
C GLY A 237 -0.83 -30.34 -1.90
N VAL A 238 -0.85 -29.64 -0.77
CA VAL A 238 -0.47 -30.19 0.54
C VAL A 238 -1.61 -31.08 1.04
N THR A 239 -1.33 -32.36 1.28
CA THR A 239 -2.32 -33.33 1.76
C THR A 239 -1.98 -33.77 3.18
N VAL A 240 -2.92 -33.53 4.10
CA VAL A 240 -2.82 -33.90 5.51
C VAL A 240 -4.20 -34.36 5.97
N ASP A 241 -4.24 -35.28 6.93
CA ASP A 241 -5.51 -35.65 7.58
C ASP A 241 -6.20 -34.42 8.19
N ALA A 242 -7.52 -34.30 8.00
CA ALA A 242 -8.26 -33.09 8.34
C ALA A 242 -8.32 -32.83 9.86
N GLU A 243 -8.36 -33.89 10.68
CA GLU A 243 -8.36 -33.76 12.14
C GLU A 243 -6.98 -33.31 12.62
N THR A 244 -5.93 -33.87 12.05
CA THR A 244 -4.54 -33.49 12.31
C THR A 244 -4.28 -32.03 11.91
N LEU A 245 -4.67 -31.63 10.70
CA LEU A 245 -4.52 -30.27 10.19
C LEU A 245 -5.20 -29.26 11.12
N ARG A 246 -6.43 -29.55 11.54
CA ARG A 246 -7.20 -28.71 12.45
C ARG A 246 -6.52 -28.60 13.81
N ALA A 247 -6.08 -29.72 14.39
CA ALA A 247 -5.42 -29.74 15.69
C ALA A 247 -4.13 -28.92 15.69
N GLU A 248 -3.26 -29.15 14.71
CA GLU A 248 -1.99 -28.42 14.56
C GLU A 248 -2.22 -26.92 14.29
N ALA A 249 -3.20 -26.57 13.47
CA ALA A 249 -3.55 -25.18 13.19
C ALA A 249 -4.04 -24.43 14.44
N ILE A 250 -4.85 -25.11 15.27
CA ILE A 250 -5.36 -24.56 16.54
C ILE A 250 -4.23 -24.39 17.56
N GLU A 251 -3.30 -25.35 17.63
CA GLU A 251 -2.12 -25.23 18.46
C GLU A 251 -1.24 -24.06 18.01
N TRP A 252 -0.99 -23.95 16.71
CA TRP A 252 -0.20 -22.87 16.13
C TRP A 252 -0.75 -21.48 16.46
N GLN A 253 -2.05 -21.23 16.25
CA GLN A 253 -2.65 -19.93 16.60
C GLN A 253 -2.53 -19.62 18.10
N ALA A 254 -2.57 -20.64 18.98
CA ALA A 254 -2.47 -20.46 20.42
C ALA A 254 -1.07 -19.99 20.80
N THR A 255 -0.02 -20.55 20.19
CA THR A 255 1.37 -20.09 20.40
C THR A 255 1.61 -18.65 19.91
N ARG A 256 0.87 -18.21 18.89
CA ARG A 256 0.96 -16.86 18.31
C ARG A 256 0.06 -15.82 18.97
N GLY A 257 -0.88 -16.26 19.83
CA GLY A 257 -1.84 -15.40 20.51
C GLY A 257 -2.79 -14.63 19.58
N SER A 258 -2.92 -15.02 18.31
CA SER A 258 -3.78 -14.32 17.34
C SER A 258 -4.22 -15.21 16.18
N ARG A 259 -5.36 -14.85 15.60
CA ARG A 259 -5.92 -15.42 14.36
C ARG A 259 -5.86 -14.37 13.26
N SER A 260 -5.19 -14.69 12.16
CA SER A 260 -5.16 -13.83 10.98
C SER A 260 -4.67 -14.61 9.76
N GLY A 261 -4.91 -14.07 8.56
CA GLY A 261 -4.38 -14.62 7.32
C GLY A 261 -2.84 -14.74 7.34
N ARG A 262 -2.14 -13.80 7.99
CA ARG A 262 -0.69 -13.89 8.21
C ARG A 262 -0.30 -15.11 9.04
N VAL A 263 -1.00 -15.36 10.15
CA VAL A 263 -0.72 -16.51 11.02
C VAL A 263 -1.03 -17.82 10.30
N ALA A 264 -2.14 -17.86 9.54
CA ALA A 264 -2.52 -19.00 8.71
C ALA A 264 -1.47 -19.30 7.65
N TRP A 265 -0.95 -18.26 6.96
CA TRP A 265 0.13 -18.43 5.98
C TRP A 265 1.41 -18.95 6.63
N GLN A 266 1.80 -18.43 7.80
CA GLN A 266 2.98 -18.90 8.53
C GLN A 266 2.86 -20.36 8.96
N PHE A 267 1.68 -20.79 9.40
CA PHE A 267 1.39 -22.20 9.68
C PHE A 267 1.51 -23.06 8.41
N PHE A 268 0.91 -22.60 7.32
CA PHE A 268 0.97 -23.30 6.04
C PHE A 268 2.41 -23.44 5.51
N VAL A 269 3.25 -22.40 5.64
CA VAL A 269 4.67 -22.45 5.26
C VAL A 269 5.43 -23.52 6.06
N ASP A 270 5.19 -23.60 7.38
CA ASP A 270 5.77 -24.65 8.22
C ASP A 270 5.32 -26.03 7.77
N LEU A 271 4.02 -26.19 7.53
CA LEU A 271 3.43 -27.45 7.08
C LEU A 271 3.95 -27.89 5.70
N ALA A 272 4.02 -26.98 4.74
CA ALA A 272 4.57 -27.23 3.40
C ALA A 272 6.05 -27.65 3.49
N GLY A 273 6.83 -26.97 4.35
CA GLY A 273 8.23 -27.34 4.61
C GLY A 273 8.38 -28.75 5.19
N ARG A 274 7.53 -29.13 6.17
CA ARG A 274 7.53 -30.49 6.76
C ARG A 274 7.09 -31.57 5.78
N THR A 275 6.23 -31.24 4.83
CA THR A 275 5.68 -32.17 3.84
C THR A 275 6.47 -32.22 2.52
N GLY A 276 7.53 -31.40 2.39
CA GLY A 276 8.39 -31.37 1.22
C GLY A 276 7.75 -30.70 -0.01
N VAL A 277 6.75 -29.84 0.19
CA VAL A 277 6.08 -29.10 -0.88
C VAL A 277 6.79 -27.77 -1.11
N HIS A 278 7.19 -27.51 -2.35
CA HIS A 278 7.79 -26.23 -2.74
C HIS A 278 6.71 -25.16 -2.93
N ILE A 279 6.90 -24.03 -2.25
CA ILE A 279 6.15 -22.78 -2.47
C ILE A 279 7.07 -21.81 -3.22
N ALA A 280 6.57 -21.21 -4.31
CA ALA A 280 7.33 -20.29 -5.16
C ALA A 280 7.17 -18.83 -4.70
#